data_AF-A0A2M7D271-F1
#
_entry.id   AF-A0A2M7D271-F1
#
_cell.length_a   1.000
_cell.length_b   1.000
_cell.length_c   1.000
_cell.angle_alpha   90.00
_cell.angle_beta   90.00
_cell.angle_gamma   90.00
#
_symmetry.space_group_name_H-M   'P 1'
#
loop_
_entity.id
_entity.type
_entity.pdbx_description
1 polymer ?
#
loop_
_entity_poly.entity_id
_entity_poly.type
_entity_poly.pdbx_seq_one_letter_code
_entity_poly.pdbx_strand_id
1 'polypeptide(L)'
;MAATLKAAAAARANPSAVDPVPDNYLIQCSANSATITHRVVLEAKDADGNQVPHYRRSVHTLEKRGGHWVVVASAGAQLSDGDVLRFLERDWAAADVARDASWIEKNYHDDFVGISSRTGKFNSKADDIADVKTSKNTITSAKVSDLDVRMAGDVAIITGTYHSTGKDEKGADFSRHIAYTDVWKKQNGRWLVWSSQGTTVAP
;
A
#
# COMPACT_ATOMS: atom_id res chain seq x y z
N MET A 1 -7.46 -27.57 11.08
CA MET A 1 -7.80 -27.03 12.42
C MET A 1 -6.69 -27.25 13.45
N ALA A 2 -6.16 -28.47 13.60
CA ALA A 2 -5.07 -28.75 14.55
C ALA A 2 -3.73 -28.04 14.23
N ALA A 3 -3.35 -27.96 12.94
CA ALA A 3 -2.12 -27.27 12.53
C ALA A 3 -2.17 -25.75 12.81
N THR A 4 -3.35 -25.15 12.67
CA THR A 4 -3.60 -23.71 12.86
C THR A 4 -3.54 -23.30 14.33
N LEU A 5 -4.06 -24.14 15.24
CA LEU A 5 -3.99 -23.92 16.69
C LEU A 5 -2.55 -24.07 17.21
N LYS A 6 -1.77 -25.00 16.64
CA LYS A 6 -0.36 -25.23 17.00
C LYS A 6 0.53 -24.02 16.64
N ALA A 7 0.27 -23.38 15.49
CA ALA A 7 0.97 -22.17 15.07
C ALA A 7 0.66 -20.95 15.98
N ALA A 8 -0.58 -20.81 16.45
CA ALA A 8 -0.98 -19.74 17.37
C ALA A 8 -0.35 -19.89 18.77
N ALA A 9 -0.23 -21.13 19.27
CA ALA A 9 0.46 -21.41 20.53
C ALA A 9 1.98 -21.18 20.44
N ALA A 10 2.60 -21.56 19.31
CA ALA A 10 4.02 -21.32 19.07
C ALA A 10 4.37 -19.82 18.99
N ALA A 11 3.52 -18.99 18.40
CA ALA A 11 3.70 -17.54 18.35
C ALA A 11 3.61 -16.85 19.72
N ARG A 12 2.83 -17.40 20.67
CA ARG A 12 2.80 -16.91 22.06
C ARG A 12 4.02 -17.33 22.87
N ALA A 13 4.58 -18.50 22.56
CA ALA A 13 5.74 -19.05 23.26
C ALA A 13 7.07 -18.42 22.79
N ASN A 14 7.10 -17.81 21.61
CA ASN A 14 8.29 -17.18 21.05
C ASN A 14 7.90 -15.84 20.39
N PRO A 15 7.72 -14.77 21.19
CA PRO A 15 7.46 -13.45 20.64
C PRO A 15 8.62 -13.07 19.71
N SER A 16 8.31 -12.71 18.47
CA SER A 16 9.25 -12.04 17.59
C SER A 16 9.92 -10.90 18.36
N ALA A 17 11.25 -10.78 18.28
CA ALA A 17 11.96 -9.63 18.85
C ALA A 17 11.63 -8.30 18.15
N VAL A 18 10.85 -8.37 17.07
CA VAL A 18 10.35 -7.22 16.30
C VAL A 18 8.85 -7.12 16.52
N ASP A 19 8.41 -5.95 17.00
CA ASP A 19 7.00 -5.63 17.18
C ASP A 19 6.31 -5.50 15.81
N PRO A 20 5.27 -6.29 15.52
CA PRO A 20 4.49 -6.14 14.29
C PRO A 20 3.81 -4.77 14.27
N VAL A 21 3.92 -4.06 13.14
CA VAL A 21 3.19 -2.81 12.91
C VAL A 21 1.96 -3.10 12.05
N PRO A 22 0.74 -3.06 12.62
CA PRO A 22 -0.48 -3.27 11.84
C PRO A 22 -0.98 -1.98 11.19
N ASP A 23 -1.42 -2.06 9.94
CA ASP A 23 -2.04 -0.97 9.18
C ASP A 23 -3.17 -1.48 8.26
N ASN A 24 -3.84 -0.56 7.54
CA ASN A 24 -4.88 -0.87 6.57
C ASN A 24 -6.01 -1.77 7.11
N TYR A 25 -6.83 -1.22 8.01
CA TYR A 25 -7.92 -1.95 8.65
C TYR A 25 -9.20 -1.98 7.81
N LEU A 26 -9.70 -3.18 7.56
CA LEU A 26 -11.06 -3.44 7.09
C LEU A 26 -11.83 -4.08 8.22
N ILE A 27 -12.85 -3.38 8.70
CA ILE A 27 -13.69 -3.81 9.81
C ILE A 27 -15.11 -4.05 9.29
N GLN A 28 -15.59 -5.28 9.43
CA GLN A 28 -16.97 -5.65 9.17
C GLN A 28 -17.61 -6.09 10.48
N CYS A 29 -18.66 -5.41 10.92
CA CYS A 29 -19.33 -5.70 12.17
C CYS A 29 -20.82 -5.99 11.95
N SER A 30 -21.35 -6.88 12.80
CA SER A 30 -22.78 -7.08 13.05
C SER A 30 -23.07 -6.81 14.53
N ALA A 31 -24.30 -7.07 14.98
CA ALA A 31 -24.66 -6.93 16.39
C ALA A 31 -23.83 -7.84 17.31
N ASN A 32 -23.47 -9.04 16.85
CA ASN A 32 -22.88 -10.10 17.67
C ASN A 32 -21.55 -10.65 17.15
N SER A 33 -21.12 -10.26 15.94
CA SER A 33 -19.85 -10.70 15.35
C SER A 33 -19.12 -9.55 14.69
N ALA A 34 -17.80 -9.65 14.60
CA ALA A 34 -16.98 -8.75 13.81
C ALA A 34 -15.84 -9.51 13.13
N THR A 35 -15.41 -9.03 11.96
CA THR A 35 -14.17 -9.43 11.33
C THR A 35 -13.29 -8.20 11.15
N ILE A 36 -12.06 -8.29 11.63
CA ILE A 36 -11.03 -7.25 11.47
C ILE A 36 -9.94 -7.85 10.60
N THR A 37 -9.76 -7.31 9.40
CA THR A 37 -8.63 -7.64 8.52
C THR A 37 -7.67 -6.48 8.51
N HIS A 38 -6.38 -6.75 8.69
CA HIS A 38 -5.33 -5.74 8.60
C HIS A 38 -4.07 -6.32 7.97
N ARG A 39 -3.24 -5.44 7.41
CA ARG A 39 -1.90 -5.79 6.97
C ARG A 39 -0.95 -5.62 8.16
N VAL A 40 0.00 -6.52 8.27
CA VAL A 40 1.05 -6.51 9.28
C VAL A 40 2.39 -6.39 8.57
N VAL A 41 3.19 -5.41 8.99
CA VAL A 41 4.58 -5.27 8.56
C VAL A 41 5.48 -5.82 9.65
N LEU A 42 6.37 -6.74 9.25
CA LEU A 42 7.42 -7.29 10.10
C LEU A 42 8.76 -6.96 9.47
N GLU A 43 9.65 -6.28 10.19
CA GLU A 43 11.05 -6.17 9.77
C GLU A 43 11.74 -7.51 10.04
N ALA A 44 12.38 -8.09 9.03
CA ALA A 44 13.24 -9.26 9.20
C ALA A 44 14.57 -9.04 8.50
N LYS A 45 15.57 -9.86 8.81
CA LYS A 45 16.85 -9.84 8.09
C LYS A 45 16.82 -10.81 6.92
N ASP A 46 17.27 -10.37 5.75
CA ASP A 46 17.55 -11.25 4.62
C ASP A 46 18.83 -12.09 4.86
N ALA A 47 19.19 -12.94 3.88
CA ALA A 47 20.35 -13.82 3.96
C ALA A 47 21.67 -13.04 4.11
N ASP A 48 21.71 -11.79 3.64
CA ASP A 48 22.87 -10.90 3.70
C ASP A 48 22.85 -10.02 4.97
N GLY A 49 21.82 -10.17 5.81
CA GLY A 49 21.67 -9.45 7.07
C GLY A 49 20.99 -8.08 6.96
N ASN A 50 20.51 -7.70 5.78
CA ASN A 50 19.80 -6.43 5.56
C ASN A 50 18.38 -6.52 6.09
N GLN A 51 17.88 -5.42 6.67
CA GLN A 51 16.48 -5.33 7.09
C GLN A 51 15.57 -5.24 5.86
N VAL A 52 14.63 -6.18 5.76
CA VAL A 52 13.64 -6.30 4.71
C VAL A 52 12.24 -6.44 5.31
N PRO A 53 11.25 -5.69 4.81
CA PRO A 53 9.88 -5.78 5.28
C PRO A 53 9.22 -7.05 4.74
N HIS A 54 8.59 -7.79 5.64
CA HIS A 54 7.70 -8.90 5.34
C HIS A 54 6.26 -8.50 5.63
N TYR A 55 5.45 -8.50 4.58
CA TYR A 55 4.05 -8.14 4.67
C TYR A 55 3.18 -9.38 4.86
N ARG A 56 2.32 -9.35 5.87
CA ARG A 56 1.33 -10.38 6.15
C ARG A 56 -0.06 -9.79 6.18
N ARG A 57 -1.08 -10.59 5.91
CA ARG A 57 -2.46 -10.27 6.24
C ARG A 57 -2.84 -11.01 7.50
N SER A 58 -3.43 -10.29 8.46
CA SER A 58 -4.06 -10.85 9.65
C SER A 58 -5.57 -10.65 9.57
N VAL A 59 -6.32 -11.67 9.96
CA VAL A 59 -7.78 -11.66 10.05
C VAL A 59 -8.16 -12.14 11.43
N HIS A 60 -8.92 -11.33 12.16
CA HIS A 60 -9.48 -11.66 13.47
C HIS A 60 -10.99 -11.74 13.36
N THR A 61 -11.59 -12.83 13.80
CA THR A 61 -13.03 -12.95 14.00
C THR A 61 -13.34 -12.80 15.47
N LEU A 62 -14.28 -11.90 15.77
CA LEU A 62 -14.72 -11.59 17.12
C LEU A 62 -16.19 -11.95 17.28
N GLU A 63 -16.56 -12.38 18.48
CA GLU A 63 -17.95 -12.57 18.89
C GLU A 63 -18.22 -11.78 20.17
N LYS A 64 -19.44 -11.28 20.30
CA LYS A 64 -19.89 -10.62 21.52
C LYS A 64 -20.38 -11.67 22.51
N ARG A 65 -19.68 -11.80 23.65
CA ARG A 65 -19.99 -12.76 24.73
C ARG A 65 -20.11 -12.01 26.06
N GLY A 66 -21.26 -12.13 26.71
CA GLY A 66 -21.52 -11.44 27.98
C GLY A 66 -21.38 -9.91 27.91
N GLY A 67 -21.63 -9.31 26.73
CA GLY A 67 -21.45 -7.86 26.51
C GLY A 67 -20.04 -7.46 26.04
N HIS A 68 -19.06 -8.36 26.04
CA HIS A 68 -17.68 -8.08 25.64
C HIS A 68 -17.34 -8.70 24.29
N TRP A 69 -16.51 -8.03 23.50
CA TRP A 69 -15.95 -8.61 22.28
C TRP A 69 -14.80 -9.54 22.62
N VAL A 70 -14.88 -10.78 22.14
CA VAL A 70 -13.85 -11.80 22.34
C VAL A 70 -13.36 -12.24 20.97
N VAL A 71 -12.04 -12.25 20.75
CA VAL A 71 -11.45 -12.85 19.56
C VAL A 71 -11.63 -14.36 19.65
N VAL A 72 -12.43 -14.93 18.75
CA VAL A 72 -12.75 -16.37 18.72
C VAL A 72 -11.93 -17.12 17.68
N ALA A 73 -11.41 -16.41 16.67
CA ALA A 73 -10.48 -16.96 15.69
C ALA A 73 -9.52 -15.88 15.20
N SER A 74 -8.30 -16.31 14.89
CA SER A 74 -7.31 -15.50 14.19
C SER A 74 -6.66 -16.34 13.10
N ALA A 75 -6.49 -15.77 11.92
CA ALA A 75 -5.76 -16.36 10.82
C ALA A 75 -4.75 -15.35 10.28
N GLY A 76 -3.60 -15.82 9.82
CA GLY A 76 -2.60 -14.97 9.19
C GLY A 76 -1.91 -15.69 8.05
N ALA A 77 -1.68 -14.98 6.95
CA ALA A 77 -0.98 -15.49 5.79
C ALA A 77 0.06 -14.47 5.31
N GLN A 78 1.18 -14.96 4.79
CA GLN A 78 2.13 -14.12 4.05
C GLN A 78 1.41 -13.57 2.81
N LEU A 79 1.60 -12.28 2.53
CA LEU A 79 1.11 -11.70 1.28
C LEU A 79 2.03 -12.11 0.13
N SER A 80 1.43 -12.42 -1.02
CA SER A 80 2.19 -12.57 -2.26
C SER A 80 2.77 -11.21 -2.70
N ASP A 81 3.84 -11.19 -3.50
CA ASP A 81 4.39 -9.94 -4.05
C ASP A 81 3.32 -9.13 -4.80
N GLY A 82 2.43 -9.80 -5.55
CA GLY A 82 1.31 -9.16 -6.22
C GLY A 82 0.28 -8.55 -5.26
N ASP A 83 0.04 -9.15 -4.09
CA ASP A 83 -0.81 -8.53 -3.06
C ASP A 83 -0.12 -7.33 -2.40
N VAL A 84 1.19 -7.45 -2.12
CA VAL A 84 2.00 -6.36 -1.55
C VAL A 84 1.95 -5.14 -2.46
N LEU A 85 2.21 -5.33 -3.75
CA LEU A 85 2.18 -4.28 -4.75
C LEU A 85 0.81 -3.60 -4.83
N ARG A 86 -0.29 -4.36 -4.81
CA ARG A 86 -1.65 -3.78 -4.77
C ARG A 86 -1.92 -2.94 -3.53
N PHE A 87 -1.31 -3.27 -2.39
CA PHE A 87 -1.40 -2.41 -1.22
C PHE A 87 -0.51 -1.18 -1.35
N LEU A 88 0.71 -1.30 -1.88
CA LEU A 88 1.61 -0.17 -2.09
C LEU A 88 1.01 0.87 -3.05
N GLU A 89 0.33 0.43 -4.12
CA GLU A 89 -0.44 1.29 -5.03
C GLU A 89 -1.52 2.12 -4.29
N ARG A 90 -2.21 1.49 -3.33
CA ARG A 90 -3.23 2.17 -2.51
C ARG A 90 -2.59 3.12 -1.49
N ASP A 91 -1.48 2.70 -0.89
CA ASP A 91 -0.73 3.53 0.04
C ASP A 91 -0.17 4.77 -0.67
N TRP A 92 0.25 4.64 -1.95
CA TRP A 92 0.68 5.76 -2.77
C TRP A 92 -0.44 6.76 -3.00
N ALA A 93 -1.63 6.30 -3.40
CA ALA A 93 -2.79 7.17 -3.53
C ALA A 93 -3.17 7.85 -2.20
N ALA A 94 -3.02 7.17 -1.06
CA ALA A 94 -3.21 7.77 0.25
C ALA A 94 -2.15 8.83 0.58
N ALA A 95 -0.89 8.59 0.19
CA ALA A 95 0.21 9.53 0.34
C ALA A 95 -0.02 10.83 -0.47
N ASP A 96 -0.62 10.74 -1.66
CA ASP A 96 -1.01 11.91 -2.45
C ASP A 96 -2.00 12.81 -1.69
N VAL A 97 -3.02 12.20 -1.08
CA VAL A 97 -4.03 12.92 -0.28
C VAL A 97 -3.37 13.57 0.94
N ALA A 98 -2.47 12.84 1.60
CA ALA A 98 -1.75 13.31 2.79
C ALA A 98 -0.61 14.31 2.49
N ARG A 99 -0.24 14.47 1.22
CA ARG A 99 1.00 15.17 0.78
C ARG A 99 2.25 14.63 1.47
N ASP A 100 2.33 13.30 1.58
CA ASP A 100 3.42 12.62 2.30
C ASP A 100 4.66 12.45 1.41
N ALA A 101 5.51 13.48 1.36
CA ALA A 101 6.79 13.41 0.66
C ALA A 101 7.72 12.31 1.23
N SER A 102 7.57 11.95 2.51
CA SER A 102 8.39 10.90 3.12
C SER A 102 8.07 9.52 2.56
N TRP A 103 6.84 9.33 2.08
CA TRP A 103 6.44 8.11 1.37
C TRP A 103 7.22 7.97 0.06
N ILE A 104 7.32 9.05 -0.73
CA ILE A 104 8.11 9.07 -1.98
C ILE A 104 9.59 8.81 -1.69
N GLU A 105 10.15 9.51 -0.69
CA GLU A 105 11.56 9.33 -0.27
C GLU A 105 11.89 7.84 0.02
N LYS A 106 10.95 7.12 0.65
CA LYS A 106 11.11 5.72 1.06
C LYS A 106 10.78 4.68 -0.01
N ASN A 107 9.86 4.98 -0.92
CA ASN A 107 9.25 3.99 -1.82
C ASN A 107 9.59 4.17 -3.29
N TYR A 108 10.19 5.29 -3.69
CA TYR A 108 10.73 5.43 -5.04
C TYR A 108 12.15 4.88 -5.13
N HIS A 109 12.45 4.22 -6.24
CA HIS A 109 13.80 3.88 -6.63
C HIS A 109 14.59 5.17 -6.94
N ASP A 110 15.89 5.19 -6.69
CA ASP A 110 16.69 6.41 -6.89
C ASP A 110 16.74 6.82 -8.38
N ASP A 111 16.79 5.84 -9.28
CA ASP A 111 16.65 6.03 -10.73
C ASP A 111 15.19 6.14 -11.24
N PHE A 112 14.24 6.56 -10.40
CA PHE A 112 12.84 6.70 -10.82
C PHE A 112 12.68 7.71 -11.97
N VAL A 113 11.82 7.37 -12.92
CA VAL A 113 11.37 8.27 -14.00
C VAL A 113 9.84 8.29 -14.09
N GLY A 114 9.25 9.46 -13.87
CA GLY A 114 7.83 9.72 -14.06
C GLY A 114 7.58 10.52 -15.35
N ILE A 115 6.45 10.27 -16.01
CA ILE A 115 5.97 11.08 -17.15
C ILE A 115 4.60 11.65 -16.80
N SER A 116 4.52 12.98 -16.74
CA SER A 116 3.28 13.67 -16.38
C SER A 116 2.15 13.36 -17.36
N SER A 117 1.03 12.86 -16.85
CA SER A 117 -0.18 12.59 -17.63
C SER A 117 -0.87 13.84 -18.20
N ARG A 118 -0.43 15.03 -17.77
CA ARG A 118 -0.97 16.33 -18.22
C ARG A 118 -0.07 17.03 -19.22
N THR A 119 1.24 16.98 -19.01
CA THR A 119 2.20 17.79 -19.79
C THR A 119 3.20 16.96 -20.58
N GLY A 120 3.29 15.66 -20.34
CA GLY A 120 4.34 14.80 -20.89
C GLY A 120 5.74 15.10 -20.34
N LYS A 121 5.86 16.01 -19.37
CA LYS A 121 7.14 16.33 -18.73
C LYS A 121 7.69 15.10 -18.00
N PHE A 122 8.98 14.83 -18.19
CA PHE A 122 9.73 13.87 -17.39
C PHE A 122 10.07 14.44 -16.02
N ASN A 123 9.88 13.64 -14.98
CA ASN A 123 10.20 13.97 -13.60
C ASN A 123 11.11 12.90 -12.98
N SER A 124 12.08 13.34 -12.19
CA SER A 124 12.87 12.49 -11.31
C SER A 124 12.20 12.32 -9.94
N LYS A 125 12.74 11.42 -9.09
CA LYS A 125 12.34 11.31 -7.68
C LYS A 125 12.43 12.65 -6.94
N ALA A 126 13.48 13.43 -7.20
CA ALA A 126 13.70 14.73 -6.57
C ALA A 126 12.65 15.77 -7.02
N ASP A 127 12.27 15.75 -8.30
CA ASP A 127 11.21 16.61 -8.84
C ASP A 127 9.86 16.30 -8.17
N ASP A 128 9.49 15.02 -8.07
CA ASP A 128 8.22 14.62 -7.44
C ASP A 128 8.18 14.97 -5.94
N ILE A 129 9.30 14.81 -5.22
CA ILE A 129 9.40 15.25 -3.81
C ILE A 129 9.21 16.77 -3.69
N ALA A 130 9.82 17.54 -4.59
CA ALA A 130 9.68 19.00 -4.61
C ALA A 130 8.25 19.42 -4.96
N ASP A 131 7.62 18.74 -5.92
CA ASP A 131 6.25 18.99 -6.34
C ASP A 131 5.26 18.73 -5.18
N VAL A 132 5.43 17.65 -4.41
CA VAL A 132 4.59 17.40 -3.22
C VAL A 132 4.74 18.51 -2.17
N LYS A 133 5.97 18.99 -1.95
CA LYS A 133 6.25 20.04 -0.95
C LYS A 133 5.78 21.44 -1.39
N THR A 134 5.70 21.71 -2.69
CA THR A 134 5.44 23.06 -3.24
C THR A 134 4.05 23.21 -3.87
N SER A 135 3.38 22.11 -4.22
CA SER A 135 2.07 22.14 -4.87
C SER A 135 1.03 22.86 -4.03
N LYS A 136 0.36 23.81 -4.67
CA LYS A 136 -0.79 24.53 -4.12
C LYS A 136 -2.11 23.80 -4.34
N ASN A 137 -2.14 22.76 -5.18
CA ASN A 137 -3.33 21.95 -5.41
C ASN A 137 -3.60 21.05 -4.21
N THR A 138 -4.84 20.99 -3.74
CA THR A 138 -5.26 20.09 -2.68
C THR A 138 -5.96 18.89 -3.28
N ILE A 139 -5.50 17.68 -2.96
CA ILE A 139 -6.20 16.43 -3.28
C ILE A 139 -7.00 16.06 -2.04
N THR A 140 -8.32 15.93 -2.18
CA THR A 140 -9.23 15.56 -1.08
C THR A 140 -9.65 14.11 -1.14
N SER A 141 -9.56 13.48 -2.32
CA SER A 141 -9.68 12.03 -2.46
C SER A 141 -8.80 11.53 -3.60
N ALA A 142 -8.27 10.32 -3.44
CA ALA A 142 -7.57 9.57 -4.46
C ALA A 142 -7.89 8.09 -4.28
N LYS A 143 -8.18 7.39 -5.39
CA LYS A 143 -8.51 5.97 -5.39
C LYS A 143 -7.88 5.30 -6.59
N VAL A 144 -7.34 4.10 -6.37
CA VAL A 144 -6.92 3.19 -7.42
C VAL A 144 -7.94 2.06 -7.60
N SER A 145 -8.21 1.70 -8.85
CA SER A 145 -9.11 0.62 -9.27
C SER A 145 -8.53 -0.15 -10.45
N ASP A 146 -9.15 -1.27 -10.79
CA ASP A 146 -8.79 -2.10 -11.96
C ASP A 146 -7.32 -2.55 -11.99
N LEU A 147 -6.75 -2.76 -10.80
CA LEU A 147 -5.35 -3.14 -10.62
C LEU A 147 -5.05 -4.53 -11.18
N ASP A 148 -4.35 -4.58 -12.30
CA ASP A 148 -3.72 -5.77 -12.84
C ASP A 148 -2.21 -5.75 -12.57
N VAL A 149 -1.67 -6.86 -12.07
CA VAL A 149 -0.25 -6.96 -11.69
C VAL A 149 0.38 -8.11 -12.47
N ARG A 150 1.38 -7.78 -13.27
CA ARG A 150 2.15 -8.73 -14.07
C ARG A 150 3.59 -8.78 -13.57
N MET A 151 4.03 -9.96 -13.15
CA MET A 151 5.36 -10.19 -12.60
C MET A 151 6.35 -10.59 -13.70
N ALA A 152 7.56 -10.05 -13.64
CA ALA A 152 8.69 -10.36 -14.49
C ALA A 152 9.99 -10.39 -13.66
N GLY A 153 10.18 -11.47 -12.89
CA GLY A 153 11.33 -11.60 -11.99
C GLY A 153 11.29 -10.60 -10.84
N ASP A 154 12.32 -9.76 -10.75
CA ASP A 154 12.44 -8.65 -9.81
C ASP A 154 11.79 -7.35 -10.32
N VAL A 155 11.09 -7.40 -11.46
CA VAL A 155 10.29 -6.30 -11.99
C VAL A 155 8.82 -6.69 -11.95
N ALA A 156 7.95 -5.72 -11.69
CA ALA A 156 6.50 -5.86 -11.84
C ALA A 156 5.96 -4.69 -12.65
N ILE A 157 4.99 -4.97 -13.51
CA ILE A 157 4.25 -3.97 -14.27
C ILE A 157 2.81 -3.99 -13.74
N ILE A 158 2.33 -2.82 -13.36
CA ILE A 158 1.00 -2.63 -12.82
C ILE A 158 0.25 -1.69 -13.74
N THR A 159 -0.96 -2.07 -14.09
CA THR A 159 -1.90 -1.19 -14.79
C THR A 159 -3.14 -1.02 -13.94
N GLY A 160 -3.73 0.18 -14.00
CA GLY A 160 -4.93 0.49 -13.26
C GLY A 160 -5.54 1.82 -13.66
N THR A 161 -6.56 2.20 -12.90
CA THR A 161 -7.21 3.50 -13.01
C THR A 161 -7.03 4.27 -11.70
N TYR A 162 -6.66 5.54 -11.80
CA TYR A 162 -6.52 6.46 -10.68
C TYR A 162 -7.55 7.57 -10.82
N HIS A 163 -8.42 7.72 -9.82
CA HIS A 163 -9.40 8.78 -9.72
C HIS A 163 -9.07 9.68 -8.55
N SER A 164 -8.87 10.97 -8.81
CA SER A 164 -8.67 11.97 -7.76
C SER A 164 -9.59 13.18 -7.90
N THR A 165 -9.97 13.73 -6.76
CA THR A 165 -10.73 14.98 -6.66
C THR A 165 -10.03 15.95 -5.73
N GLY A 166 -10.28 17.24 -5.93
CA GLY A 166 -9.57 18.26 -5.20
C GLY A 166 -9.85 19.68 -5.66
N LYS A 167 -9.03 20.61 -5.18
CA LYS A 167 -9.04 22.02 -5.57
C LYS A 167 -7.71 22.41 -6.18
N ASP A 168 -7.74 23.16 -7.29
CA ASP A 168 -6.55 23.75 -7.87
C ASP A 168 -6.04 24.95 -7.06
N GLU A 169 -4.91 25.54 -7.50
CA GLU A 169 -4.32 26.71 -6.85
C GLU A 169 -5.24 27.95 -6.82
N LYS A 170 -6.26 28.00 -7.68
CA LYS A 170 -7.27 29.08 -7.74
C LYS A 170 -8.52 28.75 -6.93
N GLY A 171 -8.56 27.57 -6.29
CA GLY A 171 -9.68 27.08 -5.48
C GLY A 171 -10.79 26.41 -6.29
N ALA A 172 -10.62 26.24 -7.61
CA ALA A 172 -11.59 25.58 -8.47
C ALA A 172 -11.54 24.07 -8.28
N ASP A 173 -12.71 23.43 -8.24
CA ASP A 173 -12.81 21.98 -8.10
C ASP A 173 -12.33 21.27 -9.36
N PHE A 174 -11.62 20.15 -9.18
CA PHE A 174 -11.26 19.24 -10.25
C PHE A 174 -11.64 17.80 -9.92
N SER A 175 -11.85 17.01 -10.97
CA SER A 175 -11.98 15.55 -10.94
C SER A 175 -11.13 15.00 -12.09
N ARG A 176 -10.16 14.12 -11.77
CA ARG A 176 -9.20 13.58 -12.74
C ARG A 176 -9.29 12.07 -12.76
N HIS A 177 -9.47 11.52 -13.96
CA HIS A 177 -9.43 10.09 -14.22
C HIS A 177 -8.21 9.79 -15.08
N ILE A 178 -7.38 8.87 -14.63
CA ILE A 178 -6.13 8.51 -15.29
C ILE A 178 -6.08 7.00 -15.41
N ALA A 179 -5.84 6.47 -16.61
CA ALA A 179 -5.39 5.11 -16.81
C ALA A 179 -3.87 5.12 -16.79
N TYR A 180 -3.25 4.25 -16.00
CA TYR A 180 -1.82 4.33 -15.75
C TYR A 180 -1.10 2.99 -15.95
N THR A 181 0.21 3.10 -16.16
CA THR A 181 1.17 1.99 -16.10
C THR A 181 2.29 2.38 -15.16
N ASP A 182 2.44 1.62 -14.09
CA ASP A 182 3.52 1.75 -13.14
C ASP A 182 4.45 0.54 -13.23
N VAL A 183 5.74 0.79 -13.11
CA VAL A 183 6.77 -0.24 -13.08
C VAL A 183 7.42 -0.20 -11.70
N TRP A 184 7.43 -1.34 -11.05
CA TRP A 184 8.08 -1.53 -9.76
C TRP A 184 9.29 -2.43 -9.93
N LYS A 185 10.35 -2.14 -9.19
CA LYS A 185 11.56 -2.95 -9.14
C LYS A 185 11.83 -3.38 -7.71
N LYS A 186 12.14 -4.67 -7.52
CA LYS A 186 12.51 -5.23 -6.22
C LYS A 186 14.01 -5.05 -6.02
N GLN A 187 14.39 -4.30 -5.00
CA GLN A 187 15.78 -4.11 -4.59
C GLN A 187 15.91 -4.42 -3.11
N ASN A 188 16.85 -5.29 -2.74
CA ASN A 188 17.09 -5.70 -1.35
C ASN A 188 15.79 -6.11 -0.65
N GLY A 189 15.01 -7.00 -1.29
CA GLY A 189 13.74 -7.49 -0.77
C GLY A 189 12.58 -6.48 -0.78
N ARG A 190 12.79 -5.22 -1.17
CA ARG A 190 11.78 -4.15 -1.17
C ARG A 190 11.33 -3.79 -2.57
N TRP A 191 10.03 -3.68 -2.78
CA TRP A 191 9.47 -3.11 -4.01
C TRP A 191 9.56 -1.59 -3.97
N LEU A 192 10.13 -1.02 -5.02
CA LEU A 192 10.29 0.42 -5.20
C LEU A 192 9.69 0.84 -6.54
N VAL A 193 8.99 1.98 -6.57
CA VAL A 193 8.48 2.58 -7.80
C VAL A 193 9.67 2.95 -8.67
N TRP A 194 9.72 2.41 -9.87
CA TRP A 194 10.83 2.60 -10.80
C TRP A 194 10.43 3.47 -12.00
N SER A 195 9.18 3.37 -12.45
CA SER A 195 8.63 4.26 -13.48
C SER A 195 7.13 4.44 -13.30
N SER A 196 6.61 5.58 -13.72
CA SER A 196 5.16 5.82 -13.77
C SER A 196 4.77 6.67 -14.97
N GLN A 197 3.69 6.27 -15.64
CA GLN A 197 3.08 7.06 -16.69
C GLN A 197 1.57 6.91 -16.66
N GLY A 198 0.86 8.03 -16.82
CA GLY A 198 -0.59 8.07 -16.92
C GLY A 198 -1.08 8.68 -18.22
N THR A 199 -2.26 8.26 -18.65
CA THR A 199 -3.03 8.90 -19.72
C THR A 199 -4.35 9.38 -19.13
N THR A 200 -4.71 10.65 -19.37
CA THR A 200 -6.00 11.18 -18.93
C THR A 200 -7.12 10.44 -19.67
N VAL A 201 -8.08 9.90 -18.92
CA VAL A 201 -9.29 9.29 -19.47
C VAL A 201 -10.31 10.40 -19.67
N ALA A 202 -10.77 10.57 -20.91
CA ALA A 202 -11.84 11.50 -21.22
C ALA A 202 -13.12 11.10 -20.46
N PRO A 203 -13.90 12.07 -19.95
CA PRO A 203 -15.18 11.82 -19.31
C PRO A 203 -16.21 11.18 -20.25
#